data_AF-A0A661SMD8-F1
#
_entry.id   AF-A0A661SMD8-F1
#
_cell.length_a   1.000
_cell.length_b   1.000
_cell.length_c   1.000
_cell.angle_alpha   90.00
_cell.angle_beta   90.00
_cell.angle_gamma   90.00
#
_symmetry.space_group_name_H-M   'P 1'
#
loop_
_entity.id
_entity.type
_entity.pdbx_description
1 polymer ?
#
loop_
_entity_poly.entity_id
_entity_poly.type
_entity_poly.pdbx_seq_one_letter_code
_entity_poly.pdbx_strand_id
1 'polypeptide(L)'
;MKKINLLFCIILFIMFNGNAFGDCEKGQALYDKAMSYKDIGHRLPLLQKSVDACKNFLAYYQLSEAYIKLDRFKDAEQTLLYVREMMPQNNKAMARIMTRLGQIYEKMGDCRSAYICFQESYRRHPYSKILQKLKSLDTKRMEHGMSAEEIKKALICPAARAFGVEPVLNIFIHFDFNRASLSPEGKEQSHNLGLALSDDDFERNTFTLIGHTDAKGSNKYNMGLSERRARMVRLYLIQNFSKLSGKRLLTEWRGKRELLYPDNPEDALNRRVEIRLNRR
;
A
#
# COMPACT_ATOMS: atom_id res chain seq x y z
N MET A 1 3.87 72.94 -5.80
CA MET A 1 4.78 73.39 -6.87
C MET A 1 5.84 72.33 -7.11
N LYS A 2 6.00 71.90 -8.38
CA LYS A 2 7.15 71.26 -9.06
C LYS A 2 7.75 69.98 -8.42
N LYS A 3 7.44 68.78 -8.93
CA LYS A 3 7.97 68.08 -10.13
C LYS A 3 9.46 67.71 -10.06
N ILE A 4 9.70 66.39 -9.97
CA ILE A 4 10.57 65.53 -10.81
C ILE A 4 12.09 65.77 -10.79
N ASN A 5 12.81 64.71 -10.41
CA ASN A 5 14.04 64.15 -11.04
C ASN A 5 14.13 62.69 -10.51
N LEU A 6 13.66 61.61 -11.15
CA LEU A 6 13.88 61.08 -12.51
C LEU A 6 15.33 61.08 -12.96
N LEU A 7 16.26 60.54 -12.16
CA LEU A 7 17.53 60.02 -12.68
C LEU A 7 18.28 59.09 -11.71
N PHE A 8 17.68 57.98 -11.26
CA PHE A 8 18.42 56.85 -10.70
C PHE A 8 17.66 55.53 -10.96
N CYS A 9 17.30 55.30 -12.23
CA CYS A 9 16.65 54.06 -12.68
C CYS A 9 17.41 53.37 -13.82
N ILE A 10 18.67 53.71 -14.06
CA ILE A 10 19.45 53.12 -15.16
C ILE A 10 20.77 52.61 -14.57
N ILE A 11 20.97 51.29 -14.71
CA ILE A 11 22.14 50.48 -14.32
C ILE A 11 22.11 49.95 -12.87
N LEU A 12 21.21 48.98 -12.65
CA LEU A 12 21.61 47.71 -12.01
C LEU A 12 20.91 46.55 -12.72
N PHE A 13 21.06 46.54 -14.04
CA PHE A 13 20.72 45.42 -14.90
C PHE A 13 22.02 44.70 -15.22
N ILE A 14 22.58 43.97 -14.24
CA ILE A 14 23.71 43.03 -14.40
C ILE A 14 23.68 42.10 -13.18
N MET A 15 23.46 40.81 -13.44
CA MET A 15 23.84 39.66 -12.62
C MET A 15 22.95 39.28 -11.43
N PHE A 16 21.66 39.03 -11.67
CA PHE A 16 21.06 37.80 -11.10
C PHE A 16 21.19 36.70 -12.14
N ASN A 17 22.43 36.22 -12.34
CA ASN A 17 22.65 34.96 -13.03
C ASN A 17 21.97 33.87 -12.22
N GLY A 18 20.99 33.23 -12.86
CA GLY A 18 20.16 32.20 -12.28
C GLY A 18 20.99 31.08 -11.69
N ASN A 19 20.74 30.76 -10.42
CA ASN A 19 21.08 29.48 -9.81
C ASN A 19 20.11 29.26 -8.65
N ALA A 20 18.85 29.01 -9.00
CA ALA A 20 17.85 28.44 -8.09
C ALA A 20 16.85 27.52 -8.80
N PHE A 21 16.81 27.53 -10.14
CA PHE A 21 16.09 26.58 -10.97
C PHE A 21 17.11 25.77 -11.77
N GLY A 22 17.02 24.44 -11.71
CA GLY A 22 17.92 23.56 -12.48
C GLY A 22 17.84 23.84 -13.98
N ASP A 23 18.87 23.44 -14.72
CA ASP A 23 18.95 23.58 -16.17
C ASP A 23 18.00 22.57 -16.84
N CYS A 24 16.71 22.89 -16.84
CA CYS A 24 15.65 22.00 -17.31
C CYS A 24 15.63 21.81 -18.82
N GLU A 25 16.17 22.75 -19.59
CA GLU A 25 16.37 22.57 -21.03
C GLU A 25 17.42 21.49 -21.29
N LYS A 26 18.59 21.58 -20.63
CA LYS A 26 19.61 20.54 -20.68
C LYS A 26 19.11 19.21 -20.15
N GLY A 27 18.37 19.22 -19.04
CA GLY A 27 17.76 18.03 -18.45
C GLY A 27 16.84 17.31 -19.44
N GLN A 28 15.99 18.07 -20.15
CA GLN A 28 15.09 17.54 -21.17
C GLN A 28 15.86 17.00 -22.38
N ALA A 29 16.85 17.73 -22.89
CA ALA A 29 17.67 17.26 -24.02
C ALA A 29 18.41 15.94 -23.69
N LEU A 30 18.91 15.79 -22.47
CA LEU A 30 19.52 14.55 -21.99
C LEU A 30 18.51 13.40 -21.87
N TYR A 31 17.30 13.68 -21.41
CA TYR A 31 16.21 12.70 -21.36
C TYR A 31 15.83 12.21 -22.76
N ASP A 32 15.60 13.13 -23.69
CA ASP A 32 15.21 12.79 -25.07
C ASP A 32 16.31 11.98 -25.76
N LYS A 33 17.57 12.39 -25.56
CA LYS A 33 18.72 11.61 -26.02
C LYS A 33 18.75 10.22 -25.40
N ALA A 34 18.51 10.09 -24.09
CA ALA A 34 18.41 8.78 -23.45
C ALA A 34 17.31 7.93 -24.11
N MET A 35 16.16 8.51 -24.42
CA MET A 35 15.03 7.77 -24.97
C MET A 35 15.20 7.33 -26.43
N SER A 36 16.17 7.90 -27.14
CA SER A 36 16.58 7.43 -28.47
C SER A 36 17.36 6.11 -28.44
N TYR A 37 18.00 5.75 -27.32
CA TYR A 37 18.77 4.52 -27.18
C TYR A 37 17.89 3.33 -26.76
N LYS A 38 18.17 2.15 -27.34
CA LYS A 38 17.50 0.89 -26.95
C LYS A 38 18.19 0.21 -25.77
N ASP A 39 19.52 0.23 -25.75
CA ASP A 39 20.32 -0.44 -24.73
C ASP A 39 20.38 0.36 -23.43
N ILE A 40 20.49 -0.34 -22.30
CA ILE A 40 20.45 0.31 -20.98
C ILE A 40 21.80 1.01 -20.67
N GLY A 41 22.91 0.53 -21.25
CA GLY A 41 24.25 1.04 -21.00
C GLY A 41 24.40 2.51 -21.39
N HIS A 42 23.87 2.91 -22.55
CA HIS A 42 23.85 4.31 -22.97
C HIS A 42 22.74 5.12 -22.28
N ARG A 43 21.59 4.51 -22.02
CA ARG A 43 20.44 5.17 -21.38
C ARG A 43 20.74 5.63 -19.96
N LEU A 44 21.29 4.76 -19.13
CA LEU A 44 21.46 4.99 -17.71
C LEU A 44 22.26 6.28 -17.38
N PRO A 45 23.47 6.51 -17.92
CA PRO A 45 24.23 7.72 -17.61
C PRO A 45 23.56 8.99 -18.12
N LEU A 46 22.79 8.92 -19.22
CA LEU A 46 22.03 10.06 -19.73
C LEU A 46 20.84 10.39 -18.83
N LEU A 47 20.13 9.37 -18.33
CA LEU A 47 19.04 9.54 -17.37
C LEU A 47 19.55 10.11 -16.03
N GLN A 48 20.71 9.65 -15.54
CA GLN A 48 21.35 10.20 -14.34
C GLN A 48 21.68 11.70 -14.53
N LYS A 49 22.38 12.05 -15.61
CA LYS A 49 22.68 13.46 -15.94
C LYS A 49 21.42 14.31 -16.12
N SER A 50 20.36 13.72 -16.68
CA SER A 50 19.07 14.41 -16.87
C SER A 50 18.44 14.80 -15.53
N VAL A 51 18.36 13.84 -14.58
CA VAL A 51 17.77 14.11 -13.26
C VAL A 51 18.64 15.01 -12.39
N ASP A 52 19.97 14.99 -12.58
CA ASP A 52 20.90 15.90 -11.92
C ASP A 52 20.75 17.34 -12.45
N ALA A 53 20.50 17.51 -13.75
CA ALA A 53 20.28 18.81 -14.36
C ALA A 53 18.91 19.40 -13.99
N CYS A 54 17.85 18.59 -14.02
CA CYS A 54 16.52 19.03 -13.64
C CYS A 54 15.64 17.89 -13.14
N LYS A 55 15.09 18.11 -11.95
CA LYS A 55 14.16 17.20 -11.29
C LYS A 55 12.86 17.13 -12.07
N ASN A 56 12.67 16.04 -12.80
CA ASN A 56 11.43 15.80 -13.54
C ASN A 56 10.99 14.35 -13.39
N PHE A 57 9.69 14.16 -13.28
CA PHE A 57 9.11 12.84 -12.98
C PHE A 57 9.43 11.79 -14.04
N LEU A 58 9.35 12.15 -15.33
CA LEU A 58 9.51 11.19 -16.42
C LEU A 58 10.93 10.64 -16.46
N ALA A 59 11.95 11.48 -16.29
CA ALA A 59 13.34 11.05 -16.25
C ALA A 59 13.63 10.16 -15.05
N TYR A 60 13.18 10.53 -13.85
CA TYR A 60 13.35 9.66 -12.68
C TYR A 60 12.57 8.34 -12.81
N TYR A 61 11.35 8.37 -13.36
CA TYR A 61 10.59 7.14 -13.60
C TYR A 61 11.35 6.23 -14.57
N GLN A 62 11.86 6.75 -15.69
CA GLN A 62 12.67 5.97 -16.63
C GLN A 62 14.01 5.52 -16.04
N LEU A 63 14.62 6.31 -15.15
CA LEU A 63 15.82 5.94 -14.41
C LEU A 63 15.54 4.73 -13.52
N SER A 64 14.41 4.72 -12.81
CA SER A 64 14.00 3.55 -12.01
C SER A 64 13.80 2.30 -12.88
N GLU A 65 13.17 2.43 -14.06
CA GLU A 65 13.02 1.30 -14.99
C GLU A 65 14.38 0.79 -15.48
N ALA A 66 15.35 1.67 -15.70
CA ALA A 66 16.71 1.28 -16.06
C ALA A 66 17.39 0.50 -14.92
N TYR A 67 17.25 0.95 -13.66
CA TYR A 67 17.76 0.22 -12.51
C TYR A 67 17.09 -1.15 -12.30
N ILE A 68 15.77 -1.25 -12.47
CA ILE A 68 15.05 -2.54 -12.41
C ILE A 68 15.62 -3.54 -13.41
N LYS A 69 15.88 -3.10 -14.65
CA LYS A 69 16.43 -3.99 -15.70
C LYS A 69 17.88 -4.43 -15.45
N LEU A 70 18.58 -3.76 -14.54
CA LEU A 70 19.94 -4.11 -14.12
C LEU A 70 19.96 -4.83 -12.76
N ASP A 71 18.79 -5.27 -12.26
CA ASP A 71 18.61 -5.85 -10.93
C ASP A 71 19.12 -4.96 -9.78
N ARG A 72 19.23 -3.65 -10.01
CA ARG A 72 19.61 -2.63 -9.03
C ARG A 72 18.39 -2.17 -8.23
N PHE A 73 17.75 -3.11 -7.54
CA PHE A 73 16.44 -2.92 -6.92
C PHE A 73 16.40 -1.81 -5.86
N LYS A 74 17.45 -1.66 -5.04
CA LYS A 74 17.54 -0.60 -4.03
C LYS A 74 17.60 0.80 -4.67
N ASP A 75 18.34 0.94 -5.76
CA ASP A 75 18.43 2.22 -6.49
C ASP A 75 17.08 2.56 -7.16
N ALA A 76 16.41 1.56 -7.71
CA ALA A 76 15.07 1.71 -8.27
C ALA A 76 14.04 2.11 -7.20
N GLU A 77 14.06 1.44 -6.04
CA GLU A 77 13.22 1.76 -4.89
C GLU A 77 13.41 3.22 -4.45
N GLN A 78 14.65 3.63 -4.19
CA GLN A 78 14.96 5.01 -3.78
C GLN A 78 14.48 6.03 -4.81
N THR A 79 14.68 5.75 -6.09
CA THR A 79 14.22 6.61 -7.18
C THR A 79 12.69 6.74 -7.19
N LEU A 80 11.98 5.62 -7.02
CA LEU A 80 10.51 5.60 -7.00
C LEU A 80 9.92 6.29 -5.76
N LEU A 81 10.53 6.09 -4.60
CA LEU A 81 10.16 6.78 -3.35
C LEU A 81 10.34 8.30 -3.49
N TYR A 82 11.42 8.74 -4.15
CA TYR A 82 11.67 10.16 -4.41
C TYR A 82 10.58 10.78 -5.31
N VAL A 83 10.27 10.17 -6.46
CA VAL A 83 9.28 10.74 -7.39
C VAL A 83 7.86 10.72 -6.89
N ARG A 84 7.57 9.82 -5.95
CA ARG A 84 6.27 9.73 -5.28
C ARG A 84 5.89 11.06 -4.63
N GLU A 85 6.86 11.73 -4.01
CA GLU A 85 6.66 13.01 -3.33
C GLU A 85 6.46 14.18 -4.32
N MET A 86 6.83 14.02 -5.59
CA MET A 86 6.68 15.06 -6.61
C MET A 86 5.24 15.19 -7.12
N MET A 87 4.43 14.13 -7.06
CA MET A 87 3.06 14.10 -7.58
C MET A 87 2.06 13.38 -6.66
N PRO A 88 1.90 13.82 -5.40
CA PRO A 88 1.08 13.12 -4.40
C PRO A 88 -0.41 13.04 -4.76
N GLN A 89 -0.91 14.00 -5.55
CA GLN A 89 -2.32 14.09 -5.93
C GLN A 89 -2.66 13.37 -7.24
N ASN A 90 -1.66 12.94 -8.02
CA ASN A 90 -1.90 12.23 -9.28
C ASN A 90 -2.11 10.73 -9.02
N ASN A 91 -3.37 10.33 -8.82
CA ASN A 91 -3.73 8.95 -8.50
C ASN A 91 -3.22 7.91 -9.52
N LYS A 92 -3.27 8.22 -10.82
CA LYS A 92 -2.82 7.29 -11.87
C LYS A 92 -1.31 7.12 -11.87
N ALA A 93 -0.55 8.21 -11.72
CA ALA A 93 0.91 8.16 -11.59
C ALA A 93 1.32 7.44 -10.30
N MET A 94 0.68 7.77 -9.17
CA MET A 94 0.90 7.12 -7.89
C MET A 94 0.66 5.61 -7.97
N ALA A 95 -0.44 5.19 -8.60
CA ALA A 95 -0.72 3.77 -8.79
C ALA A 95 0.37 3.05 -9.59
N ARG A 96 0.92 3.70 -10.62
CA ARG A 96 2.05 3.12 -11.40
C ARG A 96 3.31 2.99 -10.56
N ILE A 97 3.64 4.00 -9.76
CA ILE A 97 4.79 3.98 -8.83
C ILE A 97 4.62 2.84 -7.83
N MET A 98 3.45 2.75 -7.19
CA MET A 98 3.16 1.70 -6.22
C MET A 98 3.17 0.31 -6.87
N THR A 99 2.66 0.15 -8.09
CA THR A 99 2.82 -1.11 -8.85
C THR A 99 4.29 -1.50 -9.02
N ARG A 100 5.16 -0.54 -9.38
CA ARG A 100 6.59 -0.80 -9.57
C ARG A 100 7.31 -1.12 -8.26
N LEU A 101 7.04 -0.37 -7.19
CA LEU A 101 7.54 -0.69 -5.85
C LEU A 101 7.10 -2.10 -5.43
N GLY A 102 5.85 -2.46 -5.68
CA GLY A 102 5.35 -3.80 -5.38
C GLY A 102 6.15 -4.90 -6.08
N GLN A 103 6.41 -4.74 -7.38
CA GLN A 103 7.23 -5.67 -8.16
C GLN A 103 8.68 -5.74 -7.67
N ILE A 104 9.27 -4.61 -7.27
CA ILE A 104 10.62 -4.55 -6.71
C ILE A 104 10.68 -5.33 -5.39
N TYR A 105 9.74 -5.10 -4.48
CA TYR A 105 9.71 -5.82 -3.20
C TYR A 105 9.52 -7.33 -3.38
N GLU A 106 8.71 -7.75 -4.36
CA GLU A 106 8.63 -9.18 -4.69
C GLU A 106 9.98 -9.76 -5.13
N LYS A 107 10.74 -9.03 -5.96
CA LYS A 107 12.08 -9.45 -6.39
C LYS A 107 13.08 -9.50 -5.24
N MET A 108 12.88 -8.66 -4.23
CA MET A 108 13.68 -8.65 -3.00
C MET A 108 13.21 -9.67 -1.96
N GLY A 109 12.14 -10.42 -2.22
CA GLY A 109 11.55 -11.37 -1.27
C GLY A 109 10.73 -10.73 -0.15
N ASP A 110 10.52 -9.41 -0.18
CA ASP A 110 9.64 -8.70 0.76
C ASP A 110 8.18 -8.76 0.26
N CYS A 111 7.59 -9.96 0.35
CA CYS A 111 6.21 -10.23 -0.04
C CYS A 111 5.20 -9.29 0.61
N ARG A 112 5.55 -8.75 1.77
CA ARG A 112 4.68 -7.93 2.59
C ARG A 112 4.63 -6.49 2.10
N SER A 113 5.78 -5.86 1.92
CA SER A 113 5.86 -4.52 1.32
C SER A 113 5.29 -4.57 -0.11
N ALA A 114 5.51 -5.67 -0.83
CA ALA A 114 4.88 -5.91 -2.12
C ALA A 114 3.34 -5.88 -2.06
N TYR A 115 2.73 -6.62 -1.13
CA TYR A 115 1.28 -6.66 -0.97
C TYR A 115 0.69 -5.26 -0.69
N ILE A 116 1.29 -4.51 0.24
CA ILE A 116 0.85 -3.14 0.58
C ILE A 116 0.94 -2.25 -0.66
N CYS A 117 2.03 -2.33 -1.41
CA CYS A 117 2.18 -1.55 -2.64
C CYS A 117 1.13 -1.89 -3.68
N PHE A 118 0.78 -3.16 -3.87
CA PHE A 118 -0.29 -3.56 -4.78
C PHE A 118 -1.67 -3.08 -4.30
N GLN A 119 -1.96 -3.17 -3.01
CA GLN A 119 -3.21 -2.64 -2.44
C GLN A 119 -3.34 -1.13 -2.68
N GLU A 120 -2.29 -0.37 -2.38
CA GLU A 120 -2.28 1.08 -2.61
C GLU A 120 -2.38 1.44 -4.09
N SER A 121 -1.71 0.67 -4.95
CA SER A 121 -1.87 0.83 -6.39
C SER A 121 -3.32 0.68 -6.80
N TYR A 122 -3.99 -0.41 -6.37
CA TYR A 122 -5.37 -0.68 -6.74
C TYR A 122 -6.34 0.36 -6.19
N ARG A 123 -6.16 0.77 -4.93
CA ARG A 123 -6.95 1.81 -4.26
C ARG A 123 -6.89 3.15 -5.00
N ARG A 124 -5.72 3.49 -5.54
CA ARG A 124 -5.50 4.72 -6.31
C ARG A 124 -6.03 4.61 -7.74
N HIS A 125 -5.84 3.46 -8.38
CA HIS A 125 -6.36 3.19 -9.73
C HIS A 125 -6.59 1.67 -9.92
N PRO A 126 -7.83 1.24 -10.22
CA PRO A 126 -8.22 -0.18 -10.21
C PRO A 126 -7.74 -0.93 -11.47
N TYR A 127 -6.44 -1.18 -11.56
CA TYR A 127 -5.88 -2.03 -12.63
C TYR A 127 -6.27 -3.50 -12.41
N SER A 128 -6.94 -4.11 -13.38
CA SER A 128 -7.39 -5.52 -13.31
C SER A 128 -6.25 -6.50 -13.05
N LYS A 129 -5.08 -6.29 -13.65
CA LYS A 129 -3.88 -7.11 -13.40
C LYS A 129 -3.42 -7.07 -11.94
N ILE A 130 -3.57 -5.92 -11.28
CA ILE A 130 -3.22 -5.77 -9.85
C ILE A 130 -4.27 -6.46 -8.98
N LEU A 131 -5.55 -6.38 -9.34
CA LEU A 131 -6.60 -7.13 -8.64
C LEU A 131 -6.37 -8.64 -8.72
N GLN A 132 -6.04 -9.18 -9.90
CA GLN A 132 -5.68 -10.60 -10.07
C GLN A 132 -4.43 -10.99 -9.26
N LYS A 133 -3.45 -10.08 -9.18
CA LYS A 133 -2.24 -10.29 -8.37
C LYS A 133 -2.58 -10.36 -6.89
N LEU A 134 -3.35 -9.41 -6.37
CA LEU A 134 -3.83 -9.41 -4.98
C LEU A 134 -4.62 -10.70 -4.69
N LYS A 135 -5.51 -11.09 -5.61
CA LYS A 135 -6.29 -12.33 -5.50
C LYS A 135 -5.40 -13.56 -5.34
N SER A 136 -4.37 -13.69 -6.19
CA SER A 136 -3.41 -14.78 -6.08
C SER A 136 -2.68 -14.81 -4.73
N LEU A 137 -2.31 -13.65 -4.19
CA LEU A 137 -1.65 -13.56 -2.87
C LEU A 137 -2.61 -13.93 -1.74
N ASP A 138 -3.85 -13.46 -1.82
CA ASP A 138 -4.88 -13.74 -0.82
C ASP A 138 -5.34 -15.20 -0.84
N THR A 139 -5.45 -15.83 -2.01
CA THR A 139 -5.72 -17.27 -2.13
C THR A 139 -4.66 -18.09 -1.40
N LYS A 140 -3.37 -17.78 -1.62
CA LYS A 140 -2.27 -18.48 -0.92
C LYS A 140 -2.36 -18.31 0.60
N ARG A 141 -2.67 -17.10 1.07
CA ARG A 141 -2.85 -16.80 2.51
C ARG A 141 -4.10 -17.45 3.11
N MET A 142 -5.16 -17.64 2.33
CA MET A 142 -6.34 -18.38 2.75
C MET A 142 -6.04 -19.89 2.87
N GLU A 143 -5.29 -20.45 1.92
CA GLU A 143 -4.96 -21.89 1.90
C GLU A 143 -4.00 -22.31 3.03
N HIS A 144 -3.00 -21.49 3.33
CA HIS A 144 -1.96 -21.83 4.32
C HIS A 144 -2.24 -21.21 5.70
N GLY A 145 -3.25 -20.35 5.81
CA GLY A 145 -3.40 -19.46 6.95
C GLY A 145 -2.25 -18.46 7.07
N MET A 146 -2.21 -17.78 8.21
CA MET A 146 -1.09 -16.92 8.60
C MET A 146 -0.67 -17.24 10.03
N SER A 147 0.64 -17.36 10.23
CA SER A 147 1.24 -17.47 11.55
C SER A 147 1.07 -16.18 12.36
N ALA A 148 1.20 -16.30 13.68
CA ALA A 148 1.17 -15.14 14.58
C ALA A 148 2.25 -14.11 14.23
N GLU A 149 3.44 -14.57 13.86
CA GLU A 149 4.56 -13.71 13.48
C GLU A 149 4.29 -12.97 12.17
N GLU A 150 3.70 -13.61 11.17
CA GLU A 150 3.29 -12.94 9.92
C GLU A 150 2.20 -11.91 10.16
N ILE A 151 1.22 -12.20 11.03
CA ILE A 151 0.15 -11.26 11.40
C ILE A 151 0.73 -10.07 12.15
N LYS A 152 1.52 -10.32 13.20
CA LYS A 152 2.18 -9.26 13.98
C LYS A 152 2.97 -8.38 13.06
N LYS A 153 3.86 -9.00 12.26
CA LYS A 153 4.61 -8.32 11.22
C LYS A 153 3.61 -7.49 10.48
N ALA A 154 2.65 -8.05 9.72
CA ALA A 154 1.66 -7.39 8.86
C ALA A 154 0.98 -6.13 9.44
N LEU A 155 0.81 -6.02 10.76
CA LEU A 155 0.24 -4.85 11.43
C LEU A 155 1.26 -3.72 11.73
N ILE A 156 2.55 -4.01 11.86
CA ILE A 156 3.61 -3.01 12.20
C ILE A 156 4.49 -2.57 11.03
N CYS A 157 4.00 -2.60 9.78
CA CYS A 157 4.88 -2.48 8.60
C CYS A 157 5.57 -1.13 8.57
N PRO A 158 6.90 -1.08 8.51
CA PRO A 158 7.60 0.15 8.20
C PRO A 158 7.14 0.70 6.85
N ALA A 159 6.93 -0.16 5.84
CA ALA A 159 6.50 0.24 4.51
C ALA A 159 5.10 0.89 4.53
N ALA A 160 4.11 0.30 5.23
CA ALA A 160 2.79 0.94 5.40
C ALA A 160 2.90 2.35 6.00
N ARG A 161 3.77 2.53 7.01
CA ARG A 161 4.03 3.85 7.61
C ARG A 161 4.70 4.81 6.62
N ALA A 162 5.75 4.37 5.92
CA ALA A 162 6.43 5.15 4.88
C ALA A 162 5.47 5.54 3.75
N PHE A 163 4.46 4.70 3.51
CA PHE A 163 3.41 4.94 2.52
C PHE A 163 2.25 5.81 3.01
N GLY A 164 2.20 6.16 4.30
CA GLY A 164 1.08 6.90 4.88
C GLY A 164 -0.22 6.11 4.85
N VAL A 165 -0.12 4.77 4.92
CA VAL A 165 -1.24 3.84 4.81
C VAL A 165 -1.50 3.24 6.18
N GLU A 166 -2.76 3.26 6.59
CA GLU A 166 -3.16 2.52 7.78
C GLU A 166 -3.02 1.01 7.51
N PRO A 167 -2.35 0.26 8.40
CA PRO A 167 -2.20 -1.18 8.23
C PRO A 167 -3.58 -1.84 8.38
N VAL A 168 -4.14 -2.25 7.25
CA VAL A 168 -5.35 -3.08 7.17
C VAL A 168 -4.93 -4.50 6.83
N LEU A 169 -5.41 -5.45 7.62
CA LEU A 169 -5.10 -6.86 7.42
C LEU A 169 -6.37 -7.67 7.23
N ASN A 170 -6.53 -8.26 6.05
CA ASN A 170 -7.57 -9.26 5.82
C ASN A 170 -7.11 -10.60 6.36
N ILE A 171 -7.87 -11.19 7.29
CA ILE A 171 -7.70 -12.56 7.77
C ILE A 171 -8.86 -13.40 7.24
N PHE A 172 -8.52 -14.52 6.61
CA PHE A 172 -9.50 -15.48 6.11
C PHE A 172 -9.77 -16.50 7.21
N ILE A 173 -10.87 -16.29 7.95
CA ILE A 173 -11.28 -17.17 9.04
C ILE A 173 -12.38 -18.10 8.51
N HIS A 174 -12.12 -19.40 8.59
CA HIS A 174 -13.07 -20.42 8.16
C HIS A 174 -14.16 -20.63 9.23
N PHE A 175 -15.40 -20.72 8.76
CA PHE A 175 -16.58 -20.97 9.59
C PHE A 175 -17.30 -22.19 9.02
N ASP A 176 -17.97 -22.96 9.89
CA ASP A 176 -18.79 -24.08 9.43
C ASP A 176 -19.91 -23.57 8.51
N PHE A 177 -20.33 -24.41 7.55
CA PHE A 177 -21.31 -24.03 6.53
C PHE A 177 -22.59 -23.46 7.14
N ASN A 178 -22.95 -22.23 6.73
CA ASN A 178 -24.13 -21.48 7.21
C ASN A 178 -24.19 -21.27 8.74
N ARG A 179 -23.07 -21.43 9.45
CA ARG A 179 -22.98 -21.22 10.90
C ARG A 179 -21.99 -20.12 11.22
N ALA A 180 -22.12 -19.58 12.43
CA ALA A 180 -21.15 -18.64 12.99
C ALA A 180 -20.09 -19.36 13.85
N SER A 181 -20.14 -20.68 13.96
CA SER A 181 -19.12 -21.48 14.65
C SER A 181 -17.83 -21.53 13.83
N LEU A 182 -16.70 -21.44 14.51
CA LEU A 182 -15.37 -21.58 13.90
C LEU A 182 -15.10 -23.05 13.59
N SER A 183 -14.67 -23.33 12.36
CA SER A 183 -14.13 -24.64 11.99
C SER A 183 -12.79 -24.89 12.71
N PRO A 184 -12.21 -26.11 12.67
CA PRO A 184 -10.87 -26.36 13.20
C PRO A 184 -9.82 -25.38 12.66
N GLU A 185 -9.80 -25.14 11.35
CA GLU A 185 -8.90 -24.20 10.68
C GLU A 185 -9.21 -22.76 11.10
N GLY A 186 -10.50 -22.42 11.26
CA GLY A 186 -10.93 -21.13 11.78
C GLY A 186 -10.47 -20.87 13.22
N LYS A 187 -10.45 -21.89 14.07
CA LYS A 187 -9.93 -21.82 15.44
C LYS A 187 -8.42 -21.65 15.43
N GLU A 188 -7.70 -22.40 14.61
CA GLU A 188 -6.24 -22.25 14.45
C GLU A 188 -5.87 -20.84 13.99
N GLN A 189 -6.51 -20.34 12.93
CA GLN A 189 -6.26 -18.99 12.44
C GLN A 189 -6.63 -17.92 13.48
N SER A 190 -7.69 -18.13 14.25
CA SER A 190 -8.07 -17.24 15.37
C SER A 190 -7.07 -17.31 16.52
N HIS A 191 -6.47 -18.47 16.78
CA HIS A 191 -5.41 -18.64 17.77
C HIS A 191 -4.14 -17.87 17.36
N ASN A 192 -3.70 -18.02 16.11
CA ASN A 192 -2.57 -17.26 15.56
C ASN A 192 -2.81 -15.75 15.63
N LEU A 193 -4.03 -15.31 15.32
CA LEU A 193 -4.43 -13.92 15.52
C LEU A 193 -4.30 -13.51 16.98
N GLY A 194 -4.82 -14.30 17.92
CA GLY A 194 -4.74 -13.99 19.36
C GLY A 194 -3.31 -13.90 19.88
N LEU A 195 -2.42 -14.80 19.46
CA LEU A 195 -0.99 -14.74 19.77
C LEU A 195 -0.38 -13.43 19.26
N ALA A 196 -0.66 -13.06 18.01
CA ALA A 196 -0.13 -11.83 17.41
C ALA A 196 -0.61 -10.57 18.14
N LEU A 197 -1.91 -10.46 18.43
CA LEU A 197 -2.47 -9.26 19.06
C LEU A 197 -2.12 -9.13 20.55
N SER A 198 -1.70 -10.23 21.18
CA SER A 198 -1.26 -10.29 22.59
C SER A 198 0.23 -9.96 22.78
N ASP A 199 0.96 -9.72 21.69
CA ASP A 199 2.35 -9.28 21.71
C ASP A 199 2.48 -7.90 22.40
N ASP A 200 3.58 -7.69 23.11
CA ASP A 200 3.82 -6.49 23.90
C ASP A 200 3.96 -5.25 23.02
N ASP A 201 4.37 -5.41 21.75
CA ASP A 201 4.37 -4.35 20.74
C ASP A 201 2.98 -3.67 20.56
N PHE A 202 1.91 -4.36 20.96
CA PHE A 202 0.53 -3.88 20.84
C PHE A 202 -0.15 -3.51 22.15
N GLU A 203 0.53 -3.56 23.30
CA GLU A 203 -0.10 -3.44 24.63
C GLU A 203 -1.04 -2.23 24.75
N ARG A 204 -0.67 -1.09 24.14
CA ARG A 204 -1.42 0.17 24.18
C ARG A 204 -2.44 0.35 23.04
N ASN A 205 -2.48 -0.60 22.12
CA ASN A 205 -3.32 -0.55 20.94
C ASN A 205 -4.68 -1.22 21.17
N THR A 206 -5.65 -0.77 20.38
CA THR A 206 -6.93 -1.47 20.22
C THR A 206 -7.09 -1.93 18.78
N PHE A 207 -7.96 -2.91 18.55
CA PHE A 207 -8.19 -3.47 17.23
C PHE A 207 -9.67 -3.48 16.92
N THR A 208 -10.01 -3.16 15.67
CA THR A 208 -11.37 -3.33 15.16
C THR A 208 -11.42 -4.57 14.28
N LEU A 209 -12.28 -5.53 14.65
CA LEU A 209 -12.59 -6.73 13.89
C LEU A 209 -13.83 -6.47 13.04
N ILE A 210 -13.69 -6.45 11.72
CA ILE A 210 -14.77 -6.11 10.79
C ILE A 210 -15.19 -7.37 10.04
N GLY A 211 -16.44 -7.79 10.19
CA GLY A 211 -16.99 -8.94 9.48
C GLY A 211 -17.45 -8.58 8.06
N HIS A 212 -17.10 -9.42 7.09
CA HIS A 212 -17.58 -9.32 5.70
C HIS A 212 -18.18 -10.66 5.21
N THR A 213 -19.02 -10.58 4.19
CA THR A 213 -19.60 -11.74 3.50
C THR A 213 -19.37 -11.65 2.01
N ASP A 214 -19.56 -12.77 1.31
CA ASP A 214 -19.78 -12.75 -0.13
C ASP A 214 -21.17 -12.20 -0.46
N ALA A 215 -21.49 -12.13 -1.75
CA ALA A 215 -22.72 -11.52 -2.23
C ALA A 215 -23.96 -12.42 -2.16
N LYS A 216 -23.84 -13.68 -1.73
CA LYS A 216 -24.94 -14.65 -1.71
C LYS A 216 -25.98 -14.27 -0.66
N GLY A 217 -27.26 -14.34 -1.03
CA GLY A 217 -28.38 -14.02 -0.12
C GLY A 217 -28.64 -12.51 0.08
N SER A 218 -29.60 -12.19 0.93
CA SER A 218 -30.11 -10.81 1.11
C SER A 218 -29.14 -9.91 1.90
N ASN A 219 -29.28 -8.59 1.75
CA ASN A 219 -28.51 -7.61 2.52
C ASN A 219 -28.71 -7.77 4.03
N LYS A 220 -29.98 -7.93 4.47
CA LYS A 220 -30.34 -8.12 5.88
C LYS A 220 -29.68 -9.38 6.45
N TYR A 221 -29.74 -10.48 5.71
CA TYR A 221 -29.10 -11.74 6.11
C TYR A 221 -27.58 -11.59 6.25
N ASN A 222 -26.92 -11.01 5.24
CA ASN A 222 -25.46 -10.82 5.26
C ASN A 222 -25.00 -9.85 6.36
N MET A 223 -25.79 -8.83 6.68
CA MET A 223 -25.51 -7.93 7.81
C MET A 223 -25.44 -8.72 9.11
N GLY A 224 -26.47 -9.52 9.42
CA GLY A 224 -26.47 -10.35 10.63
C GLY A 224 -25.40 -11.44 10.62
N LEU A 225 -25.08 -12.02 9.45
CA LEU A 225 -24.03 -13.04 9.34
C LEU A 225 -22.64 -12.46 9.64
N SER A 226 -22.31 -11.31 9.02
CA SER A 226 -21.03 -10.63 9.29
C SER A 226 -20.88 -10.19 10.76
N GLU A 227 -21.96 -9.68 11.38
CA GLU A 227 -21.99 -9.34 12.80
C GLU A 227 -21.67 -10.57 13.69
N ARG A 228 -22.35 -11.70 13.46
CA ARG A 228 -22.11 -12.93 14.22
C ARG A 228 -20.69 -13.45 14.05
N ARG A 229 -20.13 -13.40 12.83
CA ARG A 229 -18.75 -13.82 12.55
C ARG A 229 -17.72 -12.96 13.29
N ALA A 230 -17.83 -11.64 13.20
CA ALA A 230 -16.92 -10.72 13.91
C ALA A 230 -17.00 -10.92 15.43
N ARG A 231 -18.23 -11.08 15.97
CA ARG A 231 -18.43 -11.37 17.39
C ARG A 231 -17.89 -12.72 17.83
N MET A 232 -18.02 -13.77 17.01
CA MET A 232 -17.48 -15.09 17.35
C MET A 232 -15.95 -15.04 17.45
N VAL A 233 -15.28 -14.38 16.51
CA VAL A 233 -13.82 -14.22 16.56
C VAL A 233 -13.43 -13.42 17.80
N ARG A 234 -14.10 -12.31 18.09
CA ARG A 234 -13.88 -11.56 19.34
C ARG A 234 -14.06 -12.44 20.58
N LEU A 235 -15.14 -13.23 20.64
CA LEU A 235 -15.45 -14.10 21.76
C LEU A 235 -14.34 -15.14 21.97
N TYR A 236 -13.90 -15.79 20.89
CA TYR A 236 -12.79 -16.73 20.93
C TYR A 236 -11.53 -16.06 21.49
N LEU A 237 -11.17 -14.87 21.00
CA LEU A 237 -9.98 -14.15 21.44
C LEU A 237 -10.03 -13.79 22.93
N ILE A 238 -11.14 -13.23 23.43
CA ILE A 238 -11.24 -12.85 24.85
C ILE A 238 -11.26 -14.06 25.80
N GLN A 239 -11.75 -15.21 25.35
CA GLN A 239 -11.78 -16.43 26.15
C GLN A 239 -10.42 -17.09 26.27
N ASN A 240 -9.59 -17.01 25.23
CA ASN A 240 -8.31 -17.72 25.17
C ASN A 240 -7.10 -16.81 25.46
N PHE A 241 -7.25 -15.49 25.41
CA PHE A 241 -6.14 -14.53 25.56
C PHE A 241 -6.50 -13.42 26.55
N SER A 242 -6.06 -13.55 27.80
CA SER A 242 -6.35 -12.59 28.88
C SER A 242 -5.92 -11.15 28.56
N LYS A 243 -4.79 -10.98 27.85
CA LYS A 243 -4.27 -9.66 27.39
C LYS A 243 -5.21 -8.94 26.42
N LEU A 244 -6.17 -9.64 25.81
CA LEU A 244 -7.15 -9.08 24.86
C LEU A 244 -8.52 -8.82 25.50
N SER A 245 -8.68 -9.09 26.80
CA SER A 245 -9.92 -8.83 27.53
C SER A 245 -10.24 -7.33 27.62
N GLY A 246 -11.50 -7.00 27.94
CA GLY A 246 -11.96 -5.61 28.11
C GLY A 246 -12.21 -4.85 26.80
N LYS A 247 -11.74 -3.59 26.73
CA LYS A 247 -12.02 -2.65 25.62
C LYS A 247 -10.98 -2.67 24.50
N ARG A 248 -10.08 -3.67 24.45
CA ARG A 248 -9.03 -3.76 23.41
C ARG A 248 -9.54 -4.26 22.05
N LEU A 249 -10.62 -5.03 22.02
CA LEU A 249 -11.24 -5.55 20.80
C LEU A 249 -12.61 -4.92 20.57
N LEU A 250 -12.70 -4.15 19.48
CA LEU A 250 -13.93 -3.61 18.92
C LEU A 250 -14.42 -4.51 17.79
N THR A 251 -15.72 -4.49 17.52
CA THR A 251 -16.32 -5.23 16.40
C THR A 251 -17.18 -4.32 15.57
N GLU A 252 -17.02 -4.43 14.26
CA GLU A 252 -17.90 -3.85 13.26
C GLU A 252 -18.27 -4.90 12.22
N TRP A 253 -19.21 -4.56 11.33
CA TRP A 253 -19.65 -5.47 10.29
C TRP A 253 -20.16 -4.69 9.08
N ARG A 254 -19.97 -5.28 7.90
CA ARG A 254 -20.28 -4.64 6.61
C ARG A 254 -21.19 -5.48 5.72
N GLY A 255 -21.46 -6.73 6.09
CA GLY A 255 -22.13 -7.69 5.21
C GLY A 255 -21.40 -7.75 3.88
N LYS A 256 -22.16 -7.61 2.78
CA LYS A 256 -21.65 -7.59 1.41
C LYS A 256 -21.40 -6.19 0.82
N ARG A 257 -21.39 -5.13 1.65
CA ARG A 257 -21.22 -3.74 1.18
C ARG A 257 -19.79 -3.42 0.73
N GLU A 258 -18.81 -4.16 1.26
CA GLU A 258 -17.39 -3.96 1.02
C GLU A 258 -16.75 -5.31 0.62
N LEU A 259 -17.10 -5.76 -0.59
CA LEU A 259 -16.50 -6.96 -1.21
C LEU A 259 -15.02 -6.69 -1.49
N LEU A 260 -14.17 -7.66 -1.14
CA LEU A 260 -12.74 -7.60 -1.44
C LEU A 260 -12.49 -7.74 -2.95
N TYR A 261 -13.26 -8.62 -3.59
CA TYR A 261 -13.22 -8.90 -5.02
C TYR A 261 -14.61 -8.67 -5.62
N PRO A 262 -14.94 -7.42 -6.01
CA PRO A 262 -16.25 -7.09 -6.56
C PRO A 262 -16.49 -7.66 -7.96
N ASP A 263 -15.43 -8.00 -8.69
CA ASP A 263 -15.46 -8.68 -9.99
C ASP A 263 -15.84 -10.16 -9.90
N ASN A 264 -15.67 -10.75 -8.70
CA ASN A 264 -16.18 -12.08 -8.37
C ASN A 264 -16.91 -12.02 -7.01
N PRO A 265 -18.16 -11.50 -6.99
CA PRO A 265 -18.83 -11.13 -5.75
C PRO A 265 -19.19 -12.33 -4.86
N GLU A 266 -19.21 -13.54 -5.41
CA GLU A 266 -19.49 -14.78 -4.68
C GLU A 266 -18.22 -15.52 -4.19
N ASP A 267 -17.04 -14.96 -4.47
CA ASP A 267 -15.76 -15.56 -4.14
C ASP A 267 -15.60 -15.80 -2.62
N ALA A 268 -14.93 -16.91 -2.27
CA ALA A 268 -14.63 -17.27 -0.90
C ALA A 268 -13.81 -16.21 -0.16
N LEU A 269 -12.93 -15.51 -0.87
CA LEU A 269 -12.11 -14.45 -0.30
C LEU A 269 -12.92 -13.24 0.21
N ASN A 270 -14.18 -13.09 -0.23
CA ASN A 270 -15.06 -12.06 0.33
C ASN A 270 -15.55 -12.42 1.75
N ARG A 271 -15.53 -13.71 2.12
CA ARG A 271 -15.85 -14.19 3.47
C ARG A 271 -14.62 -14.06 4.37
N ARG A 272 -14.39 -12.85 4.88
CA ARG A 272 -13.20 -12.51 5.67
C ARG A 272 -13.55 -11.75 6.95
N VAL A 273 -12.58 -11.69 7.85
CA VAL A 273 -12.54 -10.71 8.94
C VAL A 273 -11.38 -9.76 8.67
N GLU A 274 -11.69 -8.49 8.52
CA GLU A 274 -10.69 -7.43 8.38
C GLU A 274 -10.28 -6.94 9.77
N ILE A 275 -8.99 -6.75 9.97
CA ILE A 275 -8.38 -6.27 11.22
C ILE A 275 -7.80 -4.90 10.97
N ARG A 276 -8.24 -3.92 11.74
CA ARG A 276 -7.65 -2.58 11.78
C ARG A 276 -6.96 -2.34 13.10
N LEU A 277 -5.71 -1.89 13.03
CA LEU A 277 -4.94 -1.46 14.17
C LEU A 277 -5.27 0.00 14.49
N ASN A 278 -5.93 0.23 15.62
CA ASN A 278 -6.21 1.57 16.13
C ASN A 278 -5.03 1.98 17.02
N ARG A 279 -4.27 2.98 16.57
CA ARG A 279 -3.20 3.57 17.38
C ARG A 279 -3.77 4.63 18.30
N ARG A 280 -3.27 4.66 19.54
CA ARG A 280 -3.45 5.80 20.43
C ARG A 280 -2.51 6.92 20.02
#